data_AF-A0A958ALG0-F1
#
_entry.id   AF-A0A958ALG0-F1
#
_cell.length_a   1.000
_cell.length_b   1.000
_cell.length_c   1.000
_cell.angle_alpha   90.00
_cell.angle_beta   90.00
_cell.angle_gamma   90.00
#
_symmetry.space_group_name_H-M   'P 1'
#
loop_
_entity.id
_entity.type
_entity.pdbx_description
1 polymer ?
#
loop_
_entity_poly.entity_id
_entity_poly.type
_entity_poly.pdbx_seq_one_letter_code
_entity_poly.pdbx_strand_id
1 'polypeptide(L)'
;MLTITNAAVNYGESKILHNINLTVPNGQVICLMGRNGVGKTTLLKSIMGLLKLRRGEMHLDDANMTNWATSQRARAGIGYVPQGRGIFPYLTVYENLLMGFEATDPRQPDLEAVEEVYTTFPVLKEMRKRVAGTLSGGQQQQLAFGRVLARRPSLLLLDEPTEGIQPSIM
;
A
#
# COMPACT_ATOMS: atom_id res chain seq x y z
N MET A 1 12.51 -7.34 -5.93
CA MET A 1 12.52 -6.58 -7.20
C MET A 1 11.20 -6.86 -7.89
N LEU A 2 10.47 -5.85 -8.34
CA LEU A 2 9.21 -6.08 -9.07
C LEU A 2 9.48 -6.03 -10.57
N THR A 3 9.01 -7.02 -11.32
CA THR A 3 9.04 -7.00 -12.79
C THR A 3 7.63 -7.23 -13.33
N ILE A 4 7.22 -6.41 -14.29
CA ILE A 4 5.95 -6.47 -15.00
C ILE A 4 6.25 -6.54 -16.48
N THR A 5 5.71 -7.55 -17.16
CA THR A 5 5.93 -7.76 -18.60
C THR A 5 4.61 -7.84 -19.33
N ASN A 6 4.42 -6.98 -20.33
CA ASN A 6 3.25 -6.93 -21.22
C ASN A 6 1.89 -6.93 -20.49
N ALA A 7 1.81 -6.28 -19.33
CA ALA A 7 0.59 -6.28 -18.53
C ALA A 7 -0.57 -5.55 -19.24
N ALA A 8 -1.72 -6.20 -19.26
CA ALA A 8 -2.98 -5.63 -19.75
C ALA A 8 -4.11 -5.89 -18.77
N VAL A 9 -4.94 -4.87 -18.53
CA VAL A 9 -6.02 -4.89 -17.54
C VAL A 9 -7.24 -4.19 -18.10
N ASN A 10 -8.41 -4.78 -17.86
CA ASN A 10 -9.69 -4.28 -18.32
C ASN A 10 -10.67 -4.14 -17.15
N TYR A 11 -11.57 -3.15 -17.24
CA TYR A 11 -12.82 -3.11 -16.48
C TYR A 11 -13.97 -3.41 -17.42
N GLY A 12 -14.61 -4.58 -17.23
CA GLY A 12 -15.55 -5.10 -18.23
C GLY A 12 -14.86 -5.21 -19.58
N GLU A 13 -15.43 -4.54 -20.59
CA GLU A 13 -14.90 -4.49 -21.95
C GLU A 13 -13.88 -3.37 -22.18
N SER A 14 -13.82 -2.37 -21.28
CA SER A 14 -12.90 -1.25 -21.41
C SER A 14 -11.49 -1.65 -21.01
N LYS A 15 -10.55 -1.57 -21.96
CA LYS A 15 -9.13 -1.79 -21.72
C LYS A 15 -8.50 -0.52 -21.16
N ILE A 16 -7.87 -0.63 -19.99
CA ILE A 16 -7.24 0.50 -19.30
C ILE A 16 -5.72 0.43 -19.39
N LEU A 17 -5.14 -0.74 -19.18
CA LEU A 17 -3.68 -0.94 -19.30
C LEU A 17 -3.36 -1.67 -20.60
N HIS A 18 -2.37 -1.15 -21.32
CA HIS A 18 -1.97 -1.63 -22.64
C HIS A 18 -0.48 -1.95 -22.65
N ASN A 19 -0.14 -3.25 -22.59
CA ASN A 19 1.24 -3.76 -22.73
C ASN A 19 2.26 -3.03 -21.82
N ILE A 20 1.91 -2.87 -20.55
CA ILE A 20 2.78 -2.18 -19.59
C ILE A 20 3.98 -3.06 -19.28
N ASN A 21 5.17 -2.47 -19.39
CA ASN A 21 6.44 -3.07 -18.98
C ASN A 21 7.09 -2.16 -17.94
N LEU A 22 7.43 -2.71 -16.77
CA LEU A 22 8.00 -1.95 -15.65
C LEU A 22 8.94 -2.85 -14.86
N THR A 23 10.07 -2.31 -14.43
CA THR A 23 10.96 -2.95 -13.45
C THR A 23 11.21 -1.97 -12.31
N VAL A 24 11.05 -2.44 -11.07
CA VAL A 24 11.37 -1.70 -9.83
C VAL A 24 12.47 -2.47 -9.10
N PRO A 25 13.73 -2.00 -9.17
CA PRO A 25 14.83 -2.62 -8.44
C PRO A 25 14.66 -2.48 -6.91
N ASN A 26 15.35 -3.34 -6.16
CA ASN A 26 15.34 -3.27 -4.70
C ASN A 26 15.95 -1.96 -4.19
N GLY A 27 15.33 -1.37 -3.17
CA GLY A 27 15.79 -0.12 -2.55
C GLY A 27 15.59 1.13 -3.41
N GLN A 28 14.92 1.03 -4.57
CA GLN A 28 14.66 2.18 -5.44
C GLN A 28 13.27 2.76 -5.20
N VAL A 29 13.16 4.07 -5.35
CA VAL A 29 11.88 4.80 -5.36
C VAL A 29 11.54 5.12 -6.81
N ILE A 30 10.41 4.61 -7.29
CA ILE A 30 9.92 4.85 -8.66
C ILE A 30 8.62 5.64 -8.57
N CYS A 31 8.55 6.76 -9.29
CA CYS A 31 7.36 7.59 -9.38
C CYS A 31 6.63 7.34 -10.70
N LEU A 32 5.36 6.93 -10.63
CA LEU A 32 4.49 6.80 -11.79
C LEU A 32 3.66 8.07 -11.98
N MET A 33 4.00 8.86 -13.00
CA MET A 33 3.32 10.11 -13.31
C MET A 33 2.41 10.01 -14.53
N GLY A 34 1.37 10.82 -14.55
CA GLY A 34 0.45 10.93 -15.68
C GLY A 34 -0.90 11.54 -15.29
N ARG A 35 -1.71 11.90 -16.29
CA ARG A 35 -3.01 12.55 -16.09
C ARG A 35 -3.99 11.67 -15.31
N ASN A 36 -5.05 12.27 -14.78
CA ASN A 36 -6.14 11.52 -14.15
C ASN A 36 -6.80 10.61 -15.19
N GLY A 37 -7.09 9.37 -14.80
CA GLY A 37 -7.68 8.35 -15.69
C GLY A 37 -6.68 7.59 -16.57
N VAL A 38 -5.38 7.89 -16.55
CA VAL A 38 -4.38 7.18 -17.39
C VAL A 38 -4.07 5.74 -16.92
N GLY A 39 -4.64 5.28 -15.80
CA GLY A 39 -4.48 3.92 -15.29
C GLY A 39 -3.45 3.74 -14.17
N LYS A 40 -2.97 4.81 -13.53
CA LYS A 40 -2.01 4.73 -12.39
C LYS A 40 -2.51 3.83 -11.26
N THR A 41 -3.66 4.18 -10.69
CA THR A 41 -4.36 3.39 -9.67
C THR A 41 -4.69 1.98 -10.16
N THR A 42 -5.02 1.82 -11.44
CA THR A 42 -5.28 0.49 -12.04
C THR A 42 -4.03 -0.39 -11.98
N LEU A 43 -2.86 0.17 -12.30
CA LEU A 43 -1.59 -0.56 -12.22
C LEU A 43 -1.27 -0.95 -10.78
N LEU A 44 -1.38 -0.03 -9.82
CA LEU A 44 -1.12 -0.31 -8.40
C LEU A 44 -2.08 -1.38 -7.86
N LYS A 45 -3.38 -1.28 -8.17
CA LYS A 45 -4.38 -2.30 -7.81
C LYS A 45 -4.06 -3.66 -8.43
N SER A 46 -3.53 -3.70 -9.65
CA SER A 46 -3.12 -4.95 -10.29
C SER A 46 -1.87 -5.55 -9.66
N ILE A 47 -0.88 -4.75 -9.25
CA ILE A 47 0.29 -5.23 -8.50
C ILE A 47 -0.15 -5.80 -7.15
N MET A 48 -1.12 -5.18 -6.47
CA MET A 48 -1.69 -5.69 -5.22
C MET A 48 -2.63 -6.91 -5.43
N GLY A 49 -2.96 -7.27 -6.67
CA GLY A 49 -3.87 -8.37 -6.98
C GLY A 49 -5.35 -8.07 -6.76
N LEU A 50 -5.72 -6.79 -6.56
CA LEU A 50 -7.11 -6.33 -6.50
C LEU A 50 -7.78 -6.32 -7.89
N LEU A 51 -6.96 -6.29 -8.95
CA LEU A 51 -7.41 -6.41 -10.34
C LEU A 51 -6.56 -7.44 -11.06
N LYS A 52 -7.20 -8.47 -11.63
CA LYS A 52 -6.49 -9.52 -12.36
C LYS A 52 -5.94 -9.00 -13.69
N LEU A 53 -4.74 -9.45 -14.04
CA LEU A 53 -4.23 -9.28 -15.40
C LEU A 53 -5.07 -10.09 -16.39
N ARG A 54 -5.33 -9.51 -17.56
CA ARG A 54 -5.88 -10.21 -18.72
C ARG A 54 -4.80 -10.84 -19.58
N ARG A 55 -3.62 -10.20 -19.61
CA ARG A 55 -2.42 -10.65 -20.31
C ARG A 55 -1.19 -10.12 -19.58
N GLY A 56 -0.07 -10.78 -19.79
CA GLY A 56 1.21 -10.44 -19.23
C GLY A 56 1.46 -11.17 -17.92
N GLU A 57 2.57 -10.83 -17.29
CA GLU A 57 3.06 -11.50 -16.10
C GLU A 57 3.68 -10.50 -15.12
N MET A 58 3.67 -10.89 -13.85
CA MET A 58 4.28 -10.16 -12.76
C MET A 58 5.14 -11.09 -11.93
N HIS A 59 6.36 -10.66 -11.65
CA HIS A 59 7.29 -11.34 -10.75
C HIS A 59 7.65 -10.42 -9.58
N LEU A 60 7.72 -11.00 -8.39
CA LEU A 60 8.32 -10.38 -7.21
C LEU A 60 9.57 -11.20 -6.86
N ASP A 61 10.73 -10.58 -7.05
CA ASP A 61 12.02 -11.25 -7.15
C ASP A 61 11.93 -12.38 -8.19
N ASP A 62 12.28 -13.61 -7.84
CA ASP A 62 12.22 -14.76 -8.75
C ASP A 62 10.83 -15.45 -8.76
N ALA A 63 9.88 -14.98 -7.95
CA ALA A 63 8.59 -15.64 -7.79
C ALA A 63 7.53 -15.06 -8.75
N ASN A 64 6.95 -15.92 -9.59
CA ASN A 64 5.82 -15.53 -10.44
C ASN A 64 4.56 -15.34 -9.59
N MET A 65 4.14 -14.08 -9.44
CA MET A 65 2.98 -13.69 -8.64
C MET A 65 1.73 -13.42 -9.47
N THR A 66 1.77 -13.60 -10.79
CA THR A 66 0.69 -13.23 -11.73
C THR A 66 -0.70 -13.67 -11.25
N ASN A 67 -0.80 -14.90 -10.75
CA ASN A 67 -2.06 -15.51 -10.30
C ASN A 67 -2.24 -15.53 -8.77
N TRP A 68 -1.32 -14.93 -8.01
CA TRP A 68 -1.45 -14.88 -6.56
C TRP A 68 -2.66 -14.05 -6.14
N ALA A 69 -3.37 -14.54 -5.12
CA ALA A 69 -4.42 -13.78 -4.45
C ALA A 69 -3.84 -12.57 -3.69
N THR A 70 -4.66 -11.54 -3.45
CA THR A 70 -4.28 -10.35 -2.68
C THR A 70 -3.65 -10.70 -1.33
N SER A 71 -4.18 -11.70 -0.62
CA SER A 71 -3.66 -12.13 0.68
C SER A 71 -2.27 -12.79 0.57
N GLN A 72 -2.00 -13.54 -0.50
CA GLN A 72 -0.68 -14.11 -0.78
C GLN A 72 0.34 -13.00 -1.08
N ARG A 73 -0.04 -12.02 -1.89
CA ARG A 73 0.79 -10.83 -2.20
C ARG A 73 1.11 -10.00 -0.95
N ALA A 74 0.12 -9.78 -0.09
CA ALA A 74 0.31 -9.11 1.21
C ALA A 74 1.25 -9.89 2.14
N ARG A 75 1.13 -11.23 2.18
CA ARG A 75 2.07 -12.08 2.96
C ARG A 75 3.48 -12.08 2.39
N ALA A 76 3.63 -11.98 1.08
CA ALA A 76 4.93 -11.87 0.40
C ALA A 76 5.62 -10.50 0.59
N GLY A 77 5.03 -9.58 1.36
CA GLY A 77 5.65 -8.30 1.71
C GLY A 77 5.24 -7.11 0.84
N ILE A 78 4.18 -7.23 0.03
CA ILE A 78 3.61 -6.08 -0.69
C ILE A 78 2.67 -5.30 0.23
N GLY A 79 3.06 -4.06 0.54
CA GLY A 79 2.24 -3.09 1.26
C GLY A 79 1.55 -2.12 0.30
N TYR A 80 0.30 -1.73 0.58
CA TYR A 80 -0.46 -0.82 -0.27
C TYR A 80 -1.20 0.24 0.55
N VAL A 81 -0.92 1.50 0.26
CA VAL A 81 -1.70 2.65 0.75
C VAL A 81 -2.54 3.17 -0.41
N PRO A 82 -3.86 2.93 -0.41
CA PRO A 82 -4.74 3.38 -1.48
C PRO A 82 -4.94 4.90 -1.44
N GLN A 83 -5.42 5.44 -2.55
CA GLN A 83 -5.98 6.79 -2.59
C GLN A 83 -7.08 6.91 -1.53
N GLY A 84 -7.05 8.02 -0.78
CA GLY A 84 -7.99 8.23 0.32
C GLY A 84 -7.69 7.41 1.57
N ARG A 85 -6.43 7.39 2.03
CA ARG A 85 -5.86 6.94 3.34
C ARG A 85 -6.16 5.50 3.79
N GLY A 86 -7.37 5.00 3.59
CA GLY A 86 -7.80 3.65 3.90
C GLY A 86 -7.79 3.30 5.39
N ILE A 87 -7.78 4.27 6.31
CA ILE A 87 -7.81 4.01 7.75
C ILE A 87 -9.17 3.47 8.20
N PHE A 88 -9.21 2.80 9.36
CA PHE A 88 -10.44 2.38 10.02
C PHE A 88 -10.87 3.49 10.99
N PRO A 89 -11.86 4.34 10.62
CA PRO A 89 -12.11 5.60 11.33
C PRO A 89 -12.68 5.41 12.73
N TYR A 90 -13.32 4.27 13.00
CA TYR A 90 -13.93 3.94 14.29
C TYR A 90 -12.98 3.21 15.25
N LEU A 91 -11.83 2.76 14.75
CA LEU A 91 -10.79 2.16 15.56
C LEU A 91 -9.83 3.23 16.08
N THR A 92 -9.19 2.96 17.21
CA THR A 92 -8.10 3.79 17.72
C THR A 92 -6.87 3.74 16.80
N VAL A 93 -5.95 4.68 16.99
CA VAL A 93 -4.64 4.67 16.32
C VAL A 93 -3.92 3.34 16.55
N TYR A 94 -3.88 2.86 17.79
CA TYR A 94 -3.22 1.59 18.12
C TYR A 94 -3.88 0.40 17.42
N GLU A 95 -5.20 0.29 17.48
CA GLU A 95 -5.95 -0.78 16.79
C GLU A 95 -5.74 -0.72 15.26
N ASN A 96 -5.69 0.48 14.67
CA ASN A 96 -5.37 0.63 13.25
C ASN A 96 -3.98 0.06 12.89
N LEU A 97 -2.96 0.28 13.72
CA LEU A 97 -1.63 -0.29 13.50
C LEU A 97 -1.68 -1.82 13.61
N LEU A 98 -2.44 -2.36 14.58
CA LEU A 98 -2.60 -3.81 14.73
C LEU A 98 -3.28 -4.48 13.54
N MET A 99 -4.20 -3.78 12.85
CA MET A 99 -4.82 -4.30 11.62
C MET A 99 -3.81 -4.63 10.52
N GLY A 100 -2.58 -4.09 10.56
CA GLY A 100 -1.52 -4.46 9.63
C GLY A 100 -1.12 -5.94 9.70
N PHE A 101 -1.30 -6.58 10.85
CA PHE A 101 -0.86 -7.96 11.11
C PHE A 101 -1.89 -9.04 10.71
N GLU A 102 -3.12 -8.65 10.37
CA GLU A 102 -4.23 -9.57 10.05
C GLU A 102 -3.93 -10.56 8.91
N ALA A 103 -3.09 -10.17 7.94
CA ALA A 103 -2.75 -11.04 6.80
C ALA A 103 -1.81 -12.21 7.16
N THR A 104 -1.18 -12.18 8.34
CA THR A 104 -0.18 -13.15 8.82
C THR A 104 -0.71 -13.95 10.00
N ASP A 105 -0.51 -13.46 11.23
CA ASP A 105 -1.08 -14.02 12.45
C ASP A 105 -1.60 -12.87 13.33
N PRO A 106 -2.92 -12.64 13.37
CA PRO A 106 -3.54 -11.63 14.22
C PRO A 106 -3.23 -11.81 15.72
N ARG A 107 -2.88 -13.03 16.13
CA ARG A 107 -2.67 -13.39 17.55
C ARG A 107 -1.28 -13.03 18.04
N GLN A 108 -0.35 -12.72 17.14
CA GLN A 108 1.05 -12.41 17.46
C GLN A 108 1.52 -11.18 16.65
N PRO A 109 1.01 -9.99 16.98
CA PRO A 109 1.49 -8.76 16.35
C PRO A 109 2.95 -8.51 16.73
N ASP A 110 3.74 -8.04 15.75
CA ASP A 110 5.10 -7.59 15.99
C ASP A 110 5.07 -6.21 16.66
N LEU A 111 5.12 -6.20 17.99
CA LEU A 111 5.09 -4.96 18.77
C LEU A 111 6.35 -4.11 18.59
N GLU A 112 7.49 -4.71 18.21
CA GLU A 112 8.70 -3.97 17.90
C GLU A 112 8.51 -3.11 16.64
N ALA A 113 7.89 -3.69 15.61
CA ALA A 113 7.54 -2.94 14.40
C ALA A 113 6.53 -1.80 14.70
N VAL A 114 5.63 -1.97 15.67
CA VAL A 114 4.75 -0.87 16.11
C VAL A 114 5.53 0.25 16.80
N GLU A 115 6.53 -0.08 17.63
CA GLU A 115 7.39 0.94 18.23
C GLU A 115 8.28 1.65 17.20
N GLU A 116 8.76 0.96 16.16
CA GLU A 116 9.46 1.59 15.02
C GLU A 116 8.58 2.61 14.30
N VAL A 117 7.30 2.29 14.10
CA VAL A 117 6.31 3.21 13.54
C VAL A 117 6.14 4.42 14.45
N TYR A 118 6.12 4.25 15.76
CA TYR A 118 6.05 5.36 16.70
C TYR A 118 7.31 6.22 16.73
N THR A 119 8.49 5.65 16.53
CA THR A 119 9.73 6.42 16.34
C THR A 119 9.66 7.26 15.07
N THR A 120 9.09 6.70 14.00
CA THR A 120 8.93 7.40 12.72
C THR A 120 7.86 8.49 12.77
N PHE A 121 6.75 8.23 13.47
CA PHE A 121 5.62 9.15 13.62
C PHE A 121 5.25 9.33 15.11
N PRO A 122 6.01 10.15 15.87
CA PRO A 122 5.82 10.31 17.32
C PRO A 122 4.41 10.71 17.73
N VAL A 123 3.74 11.52 16.91
CA VAL A 123 2.35 11.94 17.15
C VAL A 123 1.36 10.77 17.22
N LEU A 124 1.62 9.65 16.54
CA LEU A 124 0.78 8.46 16.64
C LEU A 124 0.92 7.78 18.01
N LYS A 125 2.08 7.89 18.67
CA LYS A 125 2.30 7.37 20.02
C LYS A 125 1.52 8.17 21.05
N GLU A 126 1.61 9.49 20.96
CA GLU A 126 0.85 10.42 21.81
C GLU A 126 -0.66 10.20 21.66
N MET A 127 -1.11 9.93 20.44
CA MET A 127 -2.52 9.73 20.10
C MET A 127 -2.96 8.27 20.07
N ARG A 128 -2.17 7.32 20.62
CA ARG A 128 -2.41 5.87 20.45
C ARG A 128 -3.83 5.41 20.84
N LYS A 129 -4.43 6.06 21.85
CA LYS A 129 -5.80 5.76 22.35
C LYS A 129 -6.90 6.55 21.64
N ARG A 130 -6.55 7.51 20.78
CA ARG A 130 -7.49 8.38 20.09
C ARG A 130 -8.12 7.63 18.92
N VAL A 131 -9.41 7.85 18.71
CA VAL A 131 -10.17 7.31 17.56
C VAL A 131 -9.66 7.94 16.26
N ALA A 132 -9.28 7.11 15.28
CA ALA A 132 -8.56 7.52 14.09
C ALA A 132 -9.32 8.52 13.20
N GLY A 133 -10.65 8.41 13.14
CA GLY A 133 -11.50 9.34 12.39
C GLY A 133 -11.47 10.78 12.92
N THR A 134 -11.00 11.00 14.15
CA THR A 134 -10.91 12.33 14.79
C THR A 134 -9.56 13.03 14.59
N LEU A 135 -8.62 12.37 13.89
CA LEU A 135 -7.31 12.91 13.57
C LEU A 135 -7.39 13.91 12.42
N SER A 136 -6.44 14.84 12.35
CA SER A 136 -6.27 15.71 11.18
C SER A 136 -5.90 14.89 9.94
N GLY A 137 -6.12 15.43 8.74
CA GLY A 137 -5.81 14.73 7.48
C GLY A 137 -4.34 14.28 7.37
N GLY A 138 -3.38 15.08 7.86
CA GLY A 138 -1.96 14.71 7.90
C GLY A 138 -1.68 13.55 8.88
N GLN A 139 -2.27 13.58 10.07
CA GLN A 139 -2.16 12.48 11.05
C GLN A 139 -2.81 11.20 10.55
N GLN A 140 -3.96 11.29 9.87
CA GLN A 140 -4.58 10.13 9.23
C GLN A 140 -3.68 9.54 8.14
N GLN A 141 -2.93 10.38 7.40
CA GLN A 141 -1.97 9.89 6.41
C GLN A 141 -0.80 9.17 7.09
N GLN A 142 -0.22 9.76 8.14
CA GLN A 142 0.83 9.11 8.91
C GLN A 142 0.36 7.76 9.48
N LEU A 143 -0.88 7.67 9.95
CA LEU A 143 -1.48 6.41 10.39
C LEU A 143 -1.61 5.40 9.25
N ALA A 144 -2.02 5.84 8.06
CA ALA A 144 -2.11 4.98 6.89
C ALA A 144 -0.74 4.39 6.50
N PHE A 145 0.31 5.21 6.51
CA PHE A 145 1.68 4.74 6.32
C PHE A 145 2.11 3.81 7.44
N GLY A 146 1.92 4.21 8.70
CA GLY A 146 2.30 3.44 9.87
C GLY A 146 1.73 2.02 9.87
N ARG A 147 0.45 1.86 9.51
CA ARG A 147 -0.18 0.53 9.43
C ARG A 147 0.50 -0.38 8.40
N VAL A 148 0.94 0.17 7.28
CA VAL A 148 1.63 -0.61 6.24
C VAL A 148 3.08 -0.87 6.63
N LEU A 149 3.76 0.13 7.22
CA LEU A 149 5.15 0.01 7.67
C LEU A 149 5.32 -0.93 8.85
N ALA A 150 4.32 -1.08 9.71
CA ALA A 150 4.31 -2.07 10.80
C ALA A 150 4.52 -3.52 10.31
N ARG A 151 4.38 -3.78 9.01
CA ARG A 151 4.65 -5.10 8.39
C ARG A 151 6.03 -5.23 7.74
N ARG A 152 6.88 -4.20 7.84
CA ARG A 152 8.20 -4.13 7.19
C ARG A 152 8.14 -4.62 5.72
N PRO A 153 7.29 -3.99 4.87
CA PRO A 153 7.05 -4.46 3.51
C PRO A 153 8.33 -4.37 2.67
N SER A 154 8.56 -5.37 1.81
CA SER A 154 9.64 -5.37 0.81
C SER A 154 9.31 -4.51 -0.41
N LEU A 155 8.02 -4.29 -0.68
CA LEU A 155 7.51 -3.40 -1.72
C LEU A 155 6.38 -2.54 -1.17
N LEU A 156 6.56 -1.22 -1.18
CA LEU A 156 5.54 -0.27 -0.75
C LEU A 156 4.90 0.42 -1.97
N LEU A 157 3.59 0.26 -2.11
CA LEU A 157 2.78 0.89 -3.15
C LEU A 157 2.00 2.06 -2.55
N LEU A 158 2.20 3.26 -3.09
CA LEU A 158 1.56 4.48 -2.62
C LEU A 158 0.74 5.10 -3.75
N ASP A 159 -0.58 5.19 -3.57
CA ASP A 159 -1.48 5.80 -4.55
C ASP A 159 -1.87 7.22 -4.09
N GLU A 160 -1.35 8.22 -4.78
CA GLU A 160 -1.50 9.66 -4.49
C GLU A 160 -1.22 10.02 -3.00
N PRO A 161 -0.04 9.68 -2.45
CA PRO A 161 0.26 9.85 -1.03
C PRO A 161 0.27 11.30 -0.52
N THR A 162 0.32 12.27 -1.43
CA THR A 162 0.38 13.71 -1.13
C THR A 162 -0.98 14.39 -1.28
N GLU A 163 -2.03 13.67 -1.73
CA GLU A 163 -3.34 14.28 -1.98
C GLU A 163 -3.99 14.74 -0.66
N GLY A 164 -4.39 16.01 -0.61
CA GLY A 164 -5.08 16.59 0.54
C GLY A 164 -4.20 16.89 1.77
N ILE A 165 -2.88 17.00 1.61
CA ILE A 165 -1.95 17.49 2.64
C ILE A 165 -1.45 18.88 2.25
N GLN A 166 -1.51 19.83 3.19
CA GLN A 166 -0.92 21.15 2.97
C GLN A 166 0.61 21.04 2.88
N PRO A 167 1.29 21.76 1.97
CA PRO A 167 2.74 21.67 1.76
C PRO A 167 3.62 21.87 3.01
N SER A 168 3.08 22.47 4.07
CA SER A 168 3.76 22.76 5.34
C SER A 168 3.90 21.58 6.30
N ILE A 169 3.35 20.39 5.98
CA ILE A 169 3.27 19.22 6.88
C ILE A 169 4.19 18.07 6.41
N MET A 170 4.88 18.21 5.28
CA MET A 170 6.02 17.34 4.91
C MET A 170 7.32 17.91 5.46
#